data_AF-A0A0Q5VP93-F1
#
_entry.id   AF-A0A0Q5VP93-F1
#
_cell.length_a   1.000
_cell.length_b   1.000
_cell.length_c   1.000
_cell.angle_alpha   90.00
_cell.angle_beta   90.00
_cell.angle_gamma   90.00
#
_symmetry.space_group_name_H-M   'P 1'
#
loop_
_entity.id
_entity.type
_entity.pdbx_description
1 polymer ?
#
loop_
_entity_poly.entity_id
_entity_poly.type
_entity_poly.pdbx_seq_one_letter_code
_entity_poly.pdbx_strand_id
1 'polypeptide(L)'
;MPDVRSLFSRCSVLAVSVAVIALVGAPAASAEESAAPTSATADLTVTDAPARPQSTPEVGEASSIPAVQPPVVDEDSPGQVELGSTIVGQLVQAWPEHATVDEAMQSDQGPLAFVEQTDGSSVRVPNEDVEDVPVGATVEVTVGDEMVDASAEVDGLLAAREVLEASVVAPAPASPAIAAAGTAVTNSVTIVRVVPAGGQADSMSVATLSNAVNGPVADFWRTQSRGRIQLGTTSGPTGWITSGASCSDPTGLWNSAAAAAGWTAGPNRHLLVYVSSLPQSLPGCSYGLAEVGTSATSGGRLYVRAAGTSLIAHELGHNFGLGHSSQLQCDGSVETGTCQVSPYRDFYDVMGASWSQLGSLNAAQASRLGVIPPSSALSMSAVDRGAFVELQPMGAEAGVRTLRLTSAAGEVYWLELRSAVGQDRWMGSASANVFGLNSGVLVHRPADADETSLLLDATPTGRSGWDSDGQSAVPFDAPVSLAGGDFVVSAHATPRGTVTIMVATRAQGPSALAADQALAAGQALVSPGGGFRATLQSDGNLVVYGSGDRVLWANYRWAPPLPGRSGGPARRRPLGRPWCRRVVGFGRRCSRTGTWWCTALVIGCCGPTTGGRRGVVW
;
A
#
# COMPACT_ATOMS: atom_id res chain seq x y z
N MET A 1 -79.31 -22.72 -3.44
CA MET A 1 -80.21 -22.16 -4.47
C MET A 1 -79.59 -20.86 -5.00
N PRO A 2 -79.75 -20.50 -6.29
CA PRO A 2 -79.05 -19.41 -6.98
C PRO A 2 -79.82 -18.05 -6.88
N ASP A 3 -79.40 -16.91 -7.44
CA ASP A 3 -78.12 -16.53 -8.13
C ASP A 3 -77.53 -15.27 -7.39
N VAL A 4 -77.03 -14.13 -7.91
CA VAL A 4 -76.89 -13.55 -9.27
C VAL A 4 -75.51 -12.91 -9.48
N ARG A 5 -75.00 -13.03 -10.72
CA ARG A 5 -73.88 -12.30 -11.36
C ARG A 5 -73.99 -10.76 -11.27
N SER A 6 -72.98 -9.92 -11.53
CA SER A 6 -71.49 -9.98 -11.61
C SER A 6 -70.98 -8.52 -11.69
N LEU A 7 -69.78 -8.16 -11.23
CA LEU A 7 -68.56 -8.17 -12.05
C LEU A 7 -67.33 -7.88 -11.18
N PHE A 8 -66.32 -8.74 -11.24
CA PHE A 8 -64.94 -8.50 -10.83
C PHE A 8 -64.03 -9.24 -11.81
N SER A 9 -62.82 -8.74 -12.06
CA SER A 9 -61.80 -9.48 -12.81
C SER A 9 -60.41 -9.19 -12.24
N ARG A 10 -59.60 -10.24 -12.11
CA ARG A 10 -58.18 -10.20 -11.72
C ARG A 10 -57.37 -11.02 -12.73
N CYS A 11 -56.08 -10.67 -12.81
CA CYS A 11 -54.93 -11.37 -13.40
C CYS A 11 -55.12 -12.79 -13.98
N SER A 12 -54.51 -13.09 -15.15
CA SER A 12 -53.24 -13.86 -15.22
C SER A 12 -52.77 -14.27 -16.64
N VAL A 13 -51.49 -13.95 -16.97
CA VAL A 13 -50.40 -14.86 -17.43
C VAL A 13 -50.51 -15.71 -18.74
N LEU A 14 -49.36 -15.90 -19.44
CA LEU A 14 -49.00 -16.89 -20.52
C LEU A 14 -49.61 -16.65 -21.95
N ALA A 15 -49.02 -17.06 -23.10
CA ALA A 15 -47.82 -17.88 -23.42
C ALA A 15 -47.17 -17.64 -24.83
N VAL A 16 -45.85 -17.89 -24.95
CA VAL A 16 -45.08 -18.67 -26.00
C VAL A 16 -45.35 -18.45 -27.51
N SER A 17 -44.34 -18.14 -28.37
CA SER A 17 -43.41 -19.05 -29.11
C SER A 17 -42.27 -18.22 -29.77
N VAL A 18 -40.99 -18.58 -29.94
CA VAL A 18 -40.19 -19.84 -30.13
C VAL A 18 -39.90 -20.24 -31.60
N ALA A 19 -38.66 -19.96 -32.05
CA ALA A 19 -37.83 -20.67 -33.05
C ALA A 19 -36.40 -20.06 -32.93
N VAL A 20 -35.29 -20.75 -32.63
CA VAL A 20 -34.73 -22.07 -33.01
C VAL A 20 -34.15 -22.10 -34.43
N ILE A 21 -32.86 -21.78 -34.52
CA ILE A 21 -31.88 -22.51 -35.35
C ILE A 21 -30.67 -22.77 -34.44
N ALA A 22 -30.18 -24.01 -34.43
CA ALA A 22 -28.94 -24.41 -33.79
C ALA A 22 -27.91 -24.81 -34.86
N LEU A 23 -26.63 -24.71 -34.53
CA LEU A 23 -25.55 -25.34 -35.30
C LEU A 23 -24.51 -25.87 -34.32
N VAL A 24 -24.15 -27.14 -34.49
CA VAL A 24 -23.35 -27.92 -33.53
C VAL A 24 -21.93 -28.08 -34.05
N GLY A 25 -20.95 -27.90 -33.17
CA GLY A 25 -19.56 -28.32 -33.37
C GLY A 25 -19.06 -28.97 -32.09
N ALA A 26 -18.86 -30.28 -32.10
CA ALA A 26 -18.48 -31.05 -30.92
C ALA A 26 -16.94 -31.08 -30.71
N PRO A 27 -16.45 -31.21 -29.46
CA PRO A 27 -15.03 -31.35 -29.15
C PRO A 27 -14.60 -32.84 -29.10
N ALA A 28 -13.30 -33.01 -28.78
CA ALA A 28 -12.61 -34.25 -28.40
C ALA A 28 -12.33 -35.30 -29.50
N ALA A 29 -11.03 -35.55 -29.71
CA ALA A 29 -10.50 -36.83 -30.17
C ALA A 29 -9.78 -37.51 -28.98
N SER A 30 -9.78 -38.84 -28.94
CA SER A 30 -9.28 -39.61 -27.81
C SER A 30 -7.75 -39.60 -27.69
N ALA A 31 -7.26 -39.66 -26.45
CA ALA A 31 -5.92 -40.14 -26.09
C ALA A 31 -6.06 -41.07 -24.87
N GLU A 32 -5.12 -42.01 -24.72
CA GLU A 32 -5.38 -43.26 -24.00
C GLU A 32 -4.98 -43.27 -22.52
N GLU A 33 -5.56 -44.26 -21.84
CA GLU A 33 -5.33 -44.68 -20.46
C GLU A 33 -3.85 -45.00 -20.17
N SER A 34 -3.31 -44.50 -19.04
CA SER A 34 -2.13 -45.10 -18.41
C SER A 34 -2.11 -44.86 -16.90
N ALA A 35 -1.47 -45.77 -16.19
CA ALA A 35 -1.68 -46.02 -14.77
C ALA A 35 -1.02 -45.00 -13.81
N ALA A 36 -1.53 -44.97 -12.57
CA ALA A 36 -0.81 -44.42 -11.42
C ALA A 36 0.44 -45.28 -11.07
N PRO A 37 1.32 -44.80 -10.17
CA PRO A 37 1.09 -45.21 -8.79
C PRO A 37 1.32 -44.11 -7.73
N THR A 38 0.57 -44.22 -6.63
CA THR A 38 0.86 -43.56 -5.35
C THR A 38 2.09 -44.19 -4.68
N SER A 39 2.97 -43.39 -4.09
CA SER A 39 4.03 -43.82 -3.18
C SER A 39 4.57 -42.63 -2.38
N ALA A 40 5.01 -42.75 -1.13
CA ALA A 40 4.70 -43.73 -0.09
C ALA A 40 5.12 -43.12 1.26
N THR A 41 4.30 -43.21 2.31
CA THR A 41 4.68 -42.80 3.67
C THR A 41 5.66 -43.82 4.26
N ALA A 42 6.91 -43.43 4.45
CA ALA A 42 7.92 -44.25 5.12
C ALA A 42 7.84 -44.05 6.63
N ASP A 43 7.00 -44.84 7.30
CA ASP A 43 7.06 -45.03 8.75
C ASP A 43 8.35 -45.79 9.12
N LEU A 44 9.07 -45.30 10.13
CA LEU A 44 10.30 -45.91 10.63
C LEU A 44 10.25 -46.03 12.15
N THR A 45 9.75 -47.18 12.59
CA THR A 45 9.78 -47.62 13.98
C THR A 45 11.22 -47.86 14.43
N VAL A 46 11.58 -47.29 15.58
CA VAL A 46 12.83 -47.62 16.30
C VAL A 46 12.45 -48.26 17.63
N THR A 47 12.91 -49.49 17.84
CA THR A 47 12.59 -50.32 19.01
C THR A 47 13.68 -50.31 20.07
N ASP A 48 13.23 -50.36 21.32
CA ASP A 48 13.94 -50.78 22.54
C ASP A 48 15.09 -49.92 23.11
N ALA A 49 15.06 -49.84 24.44
CA ALA A 49 16.16 -49.44 25.30
C ALA A 49 16.94 -50.68 25.78
N PRO A 50 18.01 -50.51 26.58
CA PRO A 50 17.92 -51.17 27.89
C PRO A 50 18.59 -50.46 29.09
N ALA A 51 17.92 -50.63 30.24
CA ALA A 51 18.47 -50.93 31.57
C ALA A 51 19.63 -50.12 32.19
N ARG A 52 19.27 -49.48 33.31
CA ARG A 52 20.11 -49.02 34.43
C ARG A 52 20.71 -50.19 35.26
N PRO A 53 21.89 -50.02 35.88
CA PRO A 53 22.21 -50.64 37.17
C PRO A 53 22.30 -49.60 38.32
N GLN A 54 22.19 -50.05 39.56
CA GLN A 54 22.27 -49.23 40.79
C GLN A 54 23.54 -49.56 41.58
N SER A 55 24.09 -48.56 42.29
CA SER A 55 24.84 -48.78 43.52
C SER A 55 24.86 -47.53 44.41
N THR A 56 24.73 -47.72 45.72
CA THR A 56 25.06 -46.78 46.79
C THR A 56 26.15 -47.42 47.66
N PRO A 57 26.84 -46.63 48.49
CA PRO A 57 26.96 -47.00 49.89
C PRO A 57 26.75 -45.80 50.86
N GLU A 58 26.69 -46.10 52.16
CA GLU A 58 26.32 -45.17 53.23
C GLU A 58 27.51 -44.48 53.93
N VAL A 59 27.22 -43.25 54.41
CA VAL A 59 27.57 -42.64 55.71
C VAL A 59 28.97 -42.85 56.33
N GLY A 60 29.61 -41.72 56.67
CA GLY A 60 30.55 -41.60 57.79
C GLY A 60 30.41 -40.22 58.45
N GLU A 61 30.27 -40.19 59.79
CA GLU A 61 30.15 -38.94 60.56
C GLU A 61 31.51 -38.26 60.81
N ALA A 62 31.54 -36.92 60.83
CA ALA A 62 32.65 -36.14 61.37
C ALA A 62 32.16 -34.81 61.98
N SER A 63 32.78 -34.38 63.08
CA SER A 63 32.30 -33.28 63.94
C SER A 63 32.36 -31.89 63.30
N SER A 64 31.49 -31.01 63.78
CA SER A 64 31.41 -29.60 63.41
C SER A 64 32.60 -28.77 63.91
N ILE A 65 33.00 -27.79 63.08
CA ILE A 65 33.85 -26.65 63.44
C ILE A 65 33.12 -25.41 62.92
N PRO A 66 32.96 -24.32 63.72
CA PRO A 66 32.32 -23.10 63.25
C PRO A 66 33.25 -22.33 62.31
N ALA A 67 33.11 -22.56 61.00
CA ALA A 67 33.72 -21.71 59.99
C ALA A 67 33.02 -20.36 59.95
N VAL A 68 33.76 -19.27 60.16
CA VAL A 68 33.27 -17.91 59.92
C VAL A 68 33.05 -17.75 58.42
N GLN A 69 31.81 -17.51 58.01
CA GLN A 69 31.53 -17.14 56.62
C GLN A 69 32.20 -15.79 56.33
N PRO A 70 32.96 -15.64 55.23
CA PRO A 70 33.15 -14.31 54.65
C PRO A 70 31.77 -13.75 54.26
N PRO A 71 31.61 -12.42 54.14
CA PRO A 71 30.37 -11.88 53.61
C PRO A 71 30.11 -12.49 52.23
N VAL A 72 28.89 -12.98 52.03
CA VAL A 72 28.39 -13.23 50.68
C VAL A 72 28.34 -11.86 50.01
N VAL A 73 29.24 -11.65 49.05
CA VAL A 73 29.01 -10.65 48.02
C VAL A 73 28.08 -11.37 47.04
N ASP A 74 26.83 -10.96 47.00
CA ASP A 74 25.91 -11.44 45.97
C ASP A 74 26.51 -11.07 44.61
N GLU A 75 26.65 -12.05 43.71
CA GLU A 75 27.15 -11.78 42.36
C GLU A 75 26.05 -11.07 41.58
N ASP A 76 26.23 -9.75 41.38
CA ASP A 76 25.38 -8.90 40.54
C ASP A 76 25.06 -9.60 39.21
N SER A 77 23.83 -10.09 39.10
CA SER A 77 23.35 -10.75 37.89
C SER A 77 23.03 -9.66 36.87
N PRO A 78 23.74 -9.60 35.72
CA PRO A 78 23.67 -8.45 34.84
C PRO A 78 22.29 -8.31 34.21
N GLY A 79 21.60 -7.20 34.50
CA GLY A 79 20.46 -6.72 33.72
C GLY A 79 19.06 -6.90 34.32
N GLN A 80 18.89 -7.31 35.59
CA GLN A 80 17.56 -7.22 36.22
C GLN A 80 17.21 -5.77 36.57
N VAL A 81 16.27 -5.20 35.83
CA VAL A 81 15.72 -3.86 36.08
C VAL A 81 14.71 -3.93 37.24
N GLU A 82 15.00 -3.23 38.33
CA GLU A 82 14.13 -3.22 39.53
C GLU A 82 12.77 -2.56 39.24
N LEU A 83 11.72 -3.05 39.92
CA LEU A 83 10.35 -2.56 39.76
C LEU A 83 10.23 -1.11 40.24
N GLY A 84 9.67 -0.24 39.40
CA GLY A 84 9.59 1.19 39.66
C GLY A 84 10.92 1.94 39.51
N SER A 85 11.95 1.32 38.93
CA SER A 85 13.16 2.04 38.53
C SER A 85 12.95 2.82 37.22
N THR A 86 13.68 3.92 37.09
CA THR A 86 13.60 4.83 35.94
C THR A 86 14.82 4.63 35.05
N ILE A 87 14.58 4.21 33.81
CA ILE A 87 15.59 4.02 32.76
C ILE A 87 15.64 5.24 31.83
N VAL A 88 16.83 5.56 31.31
CA VAL A 88 17.01 6.64 30.32
C VAL A 88 17.71 6.09 29.10
N GLY A 89 17.05 6.16 27.94
CA GLY A 89 17.50 5.52 26.71
C GLY A 89 16.85 6.10 25.47
N GLN A 90 17.23 5.60 24.29
CA GLN A 90 16.60 5.93 23.02
C GLN A 90 15.41 5.00 22.78
N LEU A 91 14.25 5.54 22.41
CA LEU A 91 13.15 4.72 21.90
C LEU A 91 13.52 4.21 20.49
N VAL A 92 13.57 2.89 20.34
CA VAL A 92 13.77 2.17 19.09
C VAL A 92 12.49 1.39 18.80
N GLN A 93 12.00 1.45 17.57
CA GLN A 93 10.98 0.53 17.05
C GLN A 93 11.58 -0.31 15.93
N ALA A 94 11.18 -1.58 15.84
CA ALA A 94 11.59 -2.48 14.77
C ALA A 94 10.46 -3.42 14.30
N TRP A 95 10.38 -3.68 13.00
CA TRP A 95 9.31 -4.45 12.37
C TRP A 95 9.67 -5.92 12.11
N PRO A 96 8.97 -6.91 12.69
CA PRO A 96 9.16 -8.32 12.34
C PRO A 96 8.47 -8.65 11.01
N GLU A 97 9.24 -9.20 10.06
CA GLU A 97 8.76 -9.69 8.76
C GLU A 97 8.62 -11.22 8.76
N HIS A 98 7.66 -11.72 7.98
CA HIS A 98 7.17 -13.10 7.97
C HIS A 98 7.74 -13.93 6.81
N ALA A 99 7.75 -15.26 6.96
CA ALA A 99 8.37 -16.16 5.97
C ALA A 99 7.50 -16.42 4.73
N THR A 100 6.20 -16.20 4.84
CA THR A 100 5.22 -16.38 3.77
C THR A 100 4.22 -15.22 3.72
N VAL A 101 3.64 -15.01 2.53
CA VAL A 101 2.61 -13.97 2.32
C VAL A 101 1.33 -14.27 3.10
N ASP A 102 0.99 -15.56 3.27
CA ASP A 102 -0.18 -15.96 4.04
C ASP A 102 -0.02 -15.61 5.53
N GLU A 103 1.17 -15.80 6.12
CA GLU A 103 1.49 -15.35 7.49
C GLU A 103 1.44 -13.83 7.61
N ALA A 104 2.08 -13.10 6.68
CA ALA A 104 2.10 -11.63 6.67
C ALA A 104 0.68 -11.02 6.61
N MET A 105 -0.20 -11.57 5.76
CA MET A 105 -1.59 -11.12 5.63
C MET A 105 -2.47 -11.41 6.86
N GLN A 106 -2.08 -12.39 7.69
CA GLN A 106 -2.80 -12.81 8.91
C GLN A 106 -2.15 -12.26 10.20
N SER A 107 -1.14 -11.41 10.07
CA SER A 107 -0.41 -10.85 11.20
C SER A 107 -1.15 -9.64 11.79
N ASP A 108 -1.70 -9.82 12.98
CA ASP A 108 -2.17 -8.73 13.84
C ASP A 108 -1.02 -8.17 14.72
N GLN A 109 0.25 -8.54 14.46
CA GLN A 109 1.41 -8.03 15.22
C GLN A 109 1.75 -6.59 14.81
N GLY A 110 1.99 -5.74 15.81
CA GLY A 110 2.59 -4.42 15.63
C GLY A 110 4.12 -4.46 15.54
N PRO A 111 4.80 -3.30 15.61
CA PRO A 111 6.24 -3.26 15.74
C PRO A 111 6.69 -3.77 17.12
N LEU A 112 8.00 -3.82 17.35
CA LEU A 112 8.60 -4.08 18.66
C LEU A 112 9.25 -2.80 19.18
N ALA A 113 8.79 -2.29 20.32
CA ALA A 113 9.35 -1.12 20.99
C ALA A 113 10.40 -1.50 22.06
N PHE A 114 11.51 -0.76 22.07
CA PHE A 114 12.60 -0.92 23.03
C PHE A 114 13.13 0.43 23.50
N VAL A 115 13.46 0.55 24.78
CA VAL A 115 14.25 1.66 25.33
C VAL A 115 15.69 1.19 25.46
N GLU A 116 16.60 1.68 24.60
CA GLU A 116 18.01 1.27 24.59
C GLU A 116 18.92 2.29 25.27
N GLN A 117 19.68 1.82 26.27
CA GLN A 117 20.57 2.63 27.09
C GLN A 117 21.96 2.78 26.45
N THR A 118 22.73 3.78 26.90
CA THR A 118 24.07 4.07 26.35
C THR A 118 25.14 3.01 26.60
N ASP A 119 24.85 2.00 27.42
CA ASP A 119 25.69 0.83 27.67
C ASP A 119 25.38 -0.36 26.73
N GLY A 120 24.33 -0.27 25.91
CA GLY A 120 23.86 -1.33 25.01
C GLY A 120 22.91 -2.33 25.66
N SER A 121 22.45 -2.09 26.88
CA SER A 121 21.28 -2.77 27.44
C SER A 121 19.98 -2.16 26.90
N SER A 122 18.92 -2.96 26.81
CA SER A 122 17.63 -2.55 26.24
C SER A 122 16.47 -3.16 27.01
N VAL A 123 15.45 -2.37 27.31
CA VAL A 123 14.19 -2.85 27.91
C VAL A 123 13.10 -2.83 26.85
N ARG A 124 12.43 -3.97 26.63
CA ARG A 124 11.26 -4.07 25.74
C ARG A 124 10.04 -3.51 26.46
N VAL A 125 9.25 -2.70 25.75
CA VAL A 125 8.02 -2.05 26.27
C VAL A 125 6.85 -2.31 25.32
N PRO A 126 5.60 -2.25 25.78
CA PRO A 126 4.43 -2.28 24.89
C PRO A 126 4.46 -1.10 23.91
N ASN A 127 3.75 -1.21 22.78
CA ASN A 127 3.72 -0.15 21.78
C ASN A 127 2.67 0.90 22.10
N GLU A 128 1.52 0.45 22.62
CA GLU A 128 0.42 1.28 23.13
C GLU A 128 0.87 2.24 24.24
N ASP A 129 1.86 1.83 25.04
CA ASP A 129 2.47 2.62 26.12
C ASP A 129 3.36 3.77 25.61
N VAL A 130 3.76 3.74 24.33
CA VAL A 130 4.70 4.70 23.72
C VAL A 130 4.23 5.27 22.38
N GLU A 131 2.95 5.13 22.01
CA GLU A 131 2.42 5.56 20.69
C GLU A 131 2.59 7.07 20.42
N ASP A 132 2.53 7.91 21.46
CA ASP A 132 2.75 9.37 21.41
C ASP A 132 4.25 9.76 21.36
N VAL A 133 5.18 8.80 21.48
CA VAL A 133 6.62 9.06 21.59
C VAL A 133 7.32 8.97 20.22
N PRO A 134 8.02 10.03 19.75
CA PRO A 134 8.74 9.98 18.48
C PRO A 134 9.90 8.96 18.49
N VAL A 135 9.88 8.01 17.54
CA VAL A 135 10.97 7.03 17.34
C VAL A 135 12.32 7.74 17.20
N GLY A 136 13.31 7.21 17.90
CA GLY A 136 14.66 7.77 17.97
C GLY A 136 14.83 8.91 18.98
N ALA A 137 13.79 9.35 19.69
CA ALA A 137 13.91 10.29 20.81
C ALA A 137 14.59 9.64 22.03
N THR A 138 15.25 10.45 22.86
CA THR A 138 15.70 10.02 24.19
C THR A 138 14.57 10.21 25.19
N VAL A 139 14.19 9.12 25.84
CA VAL A 139 13.12 9.07 26.85
C VAL A 139 13.67 8.74 28.23
N GLU A 140 12.96 9.21 29.24
CA GLU A 140 13.02 8.77 30.62
C GLU A 140 11.73 8.00 30.89
N VAL A 141 11.86 6.72 31.27
CA VAL A 141 10.74 5.76 31.39
C VAL A 141 10.85 5.06 32.74
N THR A 142 9.77 5.08 33.52
CA THR A 142 9.66 4.33 34.78
C THR A 142 8.91 3.04 34.51
N VAL A 143 9.53 1.89 34.79
CA VAL A 143 9.02 0.57 34.39
C VAL A 143 8.40 -0.22 35.54
N GLY A 144 7.33 -0.95 35.24
CA GLY A 144 6.57 -1.79 36.16
C GLY A 144 6.96 -3.27 36.08
N ASP A 145 5.94 -4.12 36.26
CA ASP A 145 6.08 -5.59 36.26
C ASP A 145 6.40 -6.15 34.86
N GLU A 146 6.84 -7.41 34.82
CA GLU A 146 6.98 -8.17 33.56
C GLU A 146 5.60 -8.58 33.05
N MET A 147 5.32 -8.23 31.79
CA MET A 147 4.09 -8.58 31.08
C MET A 147 4.39 -9.39 29.82
N VAL A 148 3.56 -10.39 29.58
CA VAL A 148 3.58 -11.18 28.36
C VAL A 148 2.55 -10.56 27.42
N ASP A 149 3.03 -10.01 26.31
CA ASP A 149 2.23 -9.37 25.27
C ASP A 149 2.13 -10.25 24.01
N ALA A 150 1.46 -9.79 22.96
CA ALA A 150 1.20 -10.58 21.76
C ALA A 150 2.46 -11.17 21.12
N SER A 151 3.58 -10.45 21.09
CA SER A 151 4.83 -10.93 20.49
C SER A 151 5.69 -11.76 21.46
N ALA A 152 5.51 -11.63 22.78
CA ALA A 152 6.06 -12.58 23.75
C ALA A 152 5.28 -13.91 23.75
N GLU A 153 3.94 -13.88 23.61
CA GLU A 153 3.10 -15.09 23.55
C GLU A 153 3.25 -15.86 22.21
N VAL A 154 3.22 -15.15 21.08
CA VAL A 154 3.21 -15.78 19.74
C VAL A 154 4.64 -15.99 19.21
N ASP A 155 5.47 -14.95 19.23
CA ASP A 155 6.83 -15.00 18.68
C ASP A 155 7.88 -15.41 19.72
N GLY A 156 7.49 -15.69 20.98
CA GLY A 156 8.40 -16.19 22.00
C GLY A 156 9.55 -15.24 22.34
N LEU A 157 9.32 -13.93 22.17
CA LEU A 157 10.26 -12.88 22.55
C LEU A 157 10.38 -12.77 24.08
N LEU A 158 11.40 -12.03 24.54
CA LEU A 158 11.44 -11.63 25.96
C LEU A 158 10.20 -10.82 26.34
N ALA A 159 9.76 -10.98 27.59
CA ALA A 159 8.65 -10.23 28.16
C ALA A 159 8.89 -8.72 28.07
N ALA A 160 7.81 -7.97 27.85
CA ALA A 160 7.85 -6.52 27.95
C ALA A 160 7.76 -6.08 29.43
N ARG A 161 8.09 -4.81 29.70
CA ARG A 161 7.82 -4.16 30.98
C ARG A 161 6.75 -3.08 30.81
N GLU A 162 5.75 -3.10 31.68
CA GLU A 162 4.71 -2.06 31.77
C GLU A 162 5.35 -0.66 31.91
N VAL A 163 4.85 0.34 31.20
CA VAL A 163 5.28 1.73 31.36
C VAL A 163 4.38 2.44 32.38
N LEU A 164 4.95 2.75 33.54
CA LEU A 164 4.24 3.49 34.61
C LEU A 164 4.25 5.00 34.37
N GLU A 165 5.32 5.52 33.75
CA GLU A 165 5.47 6.91 33.33
C GLU A 165 6.52 6.99 32.21
N ALA A 166 6.29 7.81 31.18
CA ALA A 166 7.26 8.08 30.13
C ALA A 166 7.31 9.58 29.79
N SER A 167 8.51 10.11 29.57
CA SER A 167 8.71 11.50 29.13
C SER A 167 9.87 11.64 28.15
N VAL A 168 9.77 12.59 27.21
CA VAL A 168 10.82 12.87 26.23
C VAL A 168 11.85 13.85 26.82
N VAL A 169 13.05 13.34 27.09
CA VAL A 169 14.20 14.12 27.59
C VAL A 169 14.90 14.87 26.46
N ALA A 170 14.99 14.27 25.27
CA ALA A 170 15.52 14.91 24.08
C ALA A 170 14.83 14.41 22.80
N PRO A 171 14.54 15.28 21.83
CA PRO A 171 13.93 14.88 20.56
C PRO A 171 14.90 14.03 19.71
N ALA A 172 14.35 13.25 18.79
CA ALA A 172 15.13 12.43 17.87
C ALA A 172 16.19 13.24 17.10
N PRO A 173 17.43 12.75 16.94
CA PRO A 173 18.47 13.44 16.19
C PRO A 173 18.04 13.76 14.75
N ALA A 174 18.19 15.02 14.35
CA ALA A 174 17.79 15.46 13.01
C ALA A 174 18.62 14.76 11.91
N SER A 175 17.95 13.93 11.11
CA SER A 175 18.57 13.22 9.98
C SER A 175 19.14 14.19 8.93
N PRO A 176 20.33 13.92 8.35
CA PRO A 176 20.89 14.70 7.24
C PRO A 176 20.00 14.70 6.00
N ALA A 177 20.07 15.76 5.20
CA ALA A 177 19.39 15.79 3.90
C ALA A 177 19.93 14.71 2.95
N ILE A 178 19.03 13.90 2.39
CA ILE A 178 19.34 12.86 1.38
C ILE A 178 20.11 13.46 0.20
N ALA A 179 21.18 12.76 -0.21
CA ALA A 179 22.16 13.23 -1.18
C ALA A 179 21.59 13.65 -2.55
N ALA A 180 22.38 14.41 -3.30
CA ALA A 180 22.15 14.61 -4.73
C ALA A 180 22.36 13.30 -5.49
N ALA A 181 21.68 13.14 -6.63
CA ALA A 181 21.79 11.94 -7.45
C ALA A 181 23.24 11.74 -7.97
N GLY A 182 23.77 10.52 -7.83
CA GLY A 182 25.14 10.20 -8.23
C GLY A 182 25.45 8.70 -8.22
N THR A 183 26.73 8.36 -8.35
CA THR A 183 27.23 6.97 -8.37
C THR A 183 28.05 6.57 -7.14
N ALA A 184 28.49 7.53 -6.33
CA ALA A 184 29.19 7.25 -5.07
C ALA A 184 28.23 6.59 -4.06
N VAL A 185 28.73 5.66 -3.25
CA VAL A 185 27.96 5.05 -2.15
C VAL A 185 27.54 6.15 -1.17
N THR A 186 26.23 6.25 -0.91
CA THR A 186 25.67 7.15 0.10
C THR A 186 25.34 6.38 1.38
N ASN A 187 24.91 5.13 1.26
CA ASN A 187 24.49 4.26 2.36
C ASN A 187 25.41 3.03 2.45
N SER A 188 26.15 2.91 3.56
CA SER A 188 27.09 1.81 3.80
C SER A 188 26.44 0.67 4.60
N VAL A 189 26.56 -0.56 4.12
CA VAL A 189 26.01 -1.77 4.78
C VAL A 189 27.15 -2.65 5.29
N THR A 190 27.36 -2.70 6.61
CA THR A 190 28.26 -3.70 7.21
C THR A 190 27.49 -5.00 7.41
N ILE A 191 28.05 -6.11 6.93
CA ILE A 191 27.43 -7.45 7.04
C ILE A 191 28.13 -8.25 8.15
N VAL A 192 27.33 -8.92 8.98
CA VAL A 192 27.77 -9.88 10.01
C VAL A 192 26.93 -11.15 9.89
N ARG A 193 27.50 -12.32 10.19
CA ARG A 193 26.75 -13.58 10.32
C ARG A 193 26.83 -14.08 11.76
N VAL A 194 25.68 -14.35 12.38
CA VAL A 194 25.55 -14.65 13.80
C VAL A 194 24.88 -16.02 14.00
N VAL A 195 25.57 -16.88 14.76
CA VAL A 195 24.96 -18.06 15.38
C VAL A 195 24.32 -17.59 16.70
N PRO A 196 22.98 -17.66 16.84
CA PRO A 196 22.31 -17.30 18.08
C PRO A 196 22.50 -18.42 19.12
N ALA A 197 22.13 -18.16 20.37
CA ALA A 197 22.07 -19.18 21.41
C ALA A 197 21.18 -20.36 20.97
N GLY A 198 21.67 -21.59 21.15
CA GLY A 198 21.03 -22.82 20.65
C GLY A 198 21.18 -23.10 19.15
N GLY A 199 21.70 -22.14 18.37
CA GLY A 199 21.92 -22.27 16.93
C GLY A 199 23.20 -23.00 16.53
N GLN A 200 23.33 -23.26 15.23
CA GLN A 200 24.54 -23.76 14.57
C GLN A 200 24.82 -22.93 13.31
N ALA A 201 26.07 -22.84 12.86
CA ALA A 201 26.40 -22.12 11.62
C ALA A 201 25.87 -22.86 10.38
N ASP A 202 25.21 -22.14 9.47
CA ASP A 202 24.75 -22.68 8.19
C ASP A 202 25.72 -22.36 7.02
N SER A 203 25.29 -22.69 5.80
CA SER A 203 26.09 -22.54 4.57
C SER A 203 26.12 -21.12 3.98
N MET A 204 25.37 -20.16 4.54
CA MET A 204 25.33 -18.79 4.06
C MET A 204 26.71 -18.15 4.14
N SER A 205 27.15 -17.47 3.06
CA SER A 205 28.45 -16.82 2.99
C SER A 205 28.32 -15.30 2.98
N VAL A 206 29.32 -14.58 3.53
CA VAL A 206 29.38 -13.11 3.42
C VAL A 206 29.35 -12.69 1.95
N ALA A 207 30.01 -13.43 1.04
CA ALA A 207 29.96 -13.16 -0.40
C ALA A 207 28.55 -13.27 -0.99
N THR A 208 27.73 -14.22 -0.53
CA THR A 208 26.32 -14.37 -0.95
C THR A 208 25.52 -13.11 -0.56
N LEU A 209 25.62 -12.70 0.70
CA LEU A 209 24.95 -11.52 1.24
C LEU A 209 25.45 -10.23 0.57
N SER A 210 26.77 -10.08 0.39
CA SER A 210 27.37 -8.94 -0.30
C SER A 210 26.95 -8.87 -1.78
N ASN A 211 26.77 -10.00 -2.46
CA ASN A 211 26.27 -10.00 -3.84
C ASN A 211 24.78 -9.64 -3.92
N ALA A 212 23.97 -10.03 -2.93
CA ALA A 212 22.57 -9.62 -2.83
C ALA A 212 22.44 -8.10 -2.59
N VAL A 213 23.21 -7.55 -1.63
CA VAL A 213 23.23 -6.13 -1.30
C VAL A 213 23.77 -5.27 -2.46
N ASN A 214 24.99 -5.54 -2.94
CA ASN A 214 25.63 -4.70 -3.98
C ASN A 214 25.04 -4.90 -5.39
N GLY A 215 24.31 -5.99 -5.61
CA GLY A 215 23.63 -6.28 -6.87
C GLY A 215 22.17 -5.82 -6.83
N PRO A 216 21.19 -6.75 -6.81
CA PRO A 216 19.80 -6.44 -7.08
C PRO A 216 19.14 -5.50 -6.05
N VAL A 217 19.58 -5.51 -4.77
CA VAL A 217 19.06 -4.59 -3.75
C VAL A 217 19.56 -3.16 -3.99
N ALA A 218 20.86 -2.97 -4.25
CA ALA A 218 21.41 -1.68 -4.63
C ALA A 218 20.80 -1.17 -5.95
N ASP A 219 20.63 -2.04 -6.95
CA ASP A 219 20.00 -1.68 -8.23
C ASP A 219 18.53 -1.26 -8.07
N PHE A 220 17.77 -1.92 -7.20
CA PHE A 220 16.42 -1.49 -6.83
C PHE A 220 16.44 -0.09 -6.22
N TRP A 221 17.12 0.09 -5.08
CA TRP A 221 17.10 1.35 -4.35
C TRP A 221 17.71 2.51 -5.14
N ARG A 222 18.76 2.28 -5.94
CA ARG A 222 19.28 3.23 -6.93
C ARG A 222 18.22 3.65 -7.93
N THR A 223 17.45 2.70 -8.46
CA THR A 223 16.47 2.98 -9.52
C THR A 223 15.26 3.73 -8.98
N GLN A 224 14.68 3.29 -7.85
CA GLN A 224 13.53 3.97 -7.23
C GLN A 224 13.88 5.37 -6.71
N SER A 225 15.04 5.52 -6.07
CA SER A 225 15.53 6.82 -5.57
C SER A 225 16.11 7.73 -6.65
N ARG A 226 16.26 7.24 -7.90
CA ARG A 226 16.90 7.93 -9.03
C ARG A 226 18.35 8.35 -8.72
N GLY A 227 19.10 7.46 -8.08
CA GLY A 227 20.51 7.59 -7.75
C GLY A 227 20.80 8.41 -6.49
N ARG A 228 19.79 8.72 -5.66
CA ARG A 228 19.96 9.44 -4.39
C ARG A 228 20.27 8.52 -3.20
N ILE A 229 19.79 7.28 -3.26
CA ILE A 229 20.17 6.17 -2.38
C ILE A 229 21.10 5.26 -3.20
N GLN A 230 22.37 5.24 -2.82
CA GLN A 230 23.39 4.36 -3.40
C GLN A 230 23.92 3.45 -2.29
N LEU A 231 23.52 2.18 -2.30
CA LEU A 231 23.97 1.18 -1.34
C LEU A 231 25.34 0.62 -1.72
N GLY A 232 26.15 0.26 -0.73
CA GLY A 232 27.40 -0.47 -0.92
C GLY A 232 27.89 -1.12 0.37
N THR A 233 28.43 -2.34 0.30
CA THR A 233 28.86 -3.05 1.50
C THR A 233 30.22 -2.58 2.04
N THR A 234 30.30 -2.39 3.34
CA THR A 234 31.53 -2.13 4.10
C THR A 234 32.09 -3.40 4.73
N SER A 235 33.35 -3.37 5.13
CA SER A 235 34.03 -4.50 5.77
C SER A 235 33.39 -4.87 7.11
N GLY A 236 33.15 -6.16 7.32
CA GLY A 236 32.75 -6.78 8.58
C GLY A 236 33.47 -8.12 8.78
N PRO A 237 33.13 -8.89 9.84
CA PRO A 237 33.73 -10.19 10.11
C PRO A 237 33.53 -11.18 8.96
N THR A 238 34.63 -11.77 8.47
CA THR A 238 34.58 -12.80 7.40
C THR A 238 34.18 -14.18 7.91
N GLY A 239 34.26 -14.42 9.22
CA GLY A 239 33.79 -15.63 9.89
C GLY A 239 32.30 -15.62 10.18
N TRP A 240 31.87 -16.58 10.99
CA TRP A 240 30.66 -16.46 11.82
C TRP A 240 31.08 -15.93 13.19
N ILE A 241 30.19 -15.23 13.89
CA ILE A 241 30.28 -15.02 15.33
C ILE A 241 29.23 -15.85 16.05
N THR A 242 29.45 -16.13 17.33
CA THR A 242 28.44 -16.72 18.22
C THR A 242 27.98 -15.66 19.21
N SER A 243 26.67 -15.53 19.43
CA SER A 243 26.11 -14.67 20.48
C SER A 243 25.64 -15.51 21.68
N GLY A 244 25.57 -14.88 22.85
CA GLY A 244 24.84 -15.41 24.01
C GLY A 244 23.32 -15.18 23.94
N ALA A 245 22.86 -14.29 23.06
CA ALA A 245 21.45 -13.99 22.83
C ALA A 245 20.79 -15.05 21.92
N SER A 246 19.57 -15.45 22.26
CA SER A 246 18.63 -16.14 21.36
C SER A 246 17.86 -15.12 20.50
N CYS A 247 17.09 -15.57 19.51
CA CYS A 247 16.28 -14.64 18.69
C CYS A 247 15.18 -13.90 19.49
N SER A 248 14.81 -14.40 20.67
CA SER A 248 13.99 -13.69 21.65
C SER A 248 14.58 -12.37 22.15
N ASP A 249 15.89 -12.17 21.94
CA ASP A 249 16.69 -11.00 22.28
C ASP A 249 17.37 -10.42 21.00
N PRO A 250 16.60 -9.72 20.14
CA PRO A 250 17.11 -9.21 18.88
C PRO A 250 18.14 -8.08 19.07
N THR A 251 18.00 -7.26 20.11
CA THR A 251 18.94 -6.20 20.46
C THR A 251 20.28 -6.77 20.93
N GLY A 252 20.29 -7.83 21.76
CA GLY A 252 21.51 -8.55 22.13
C GLY A 252 22.20 -9.22 20.94
N LEU A 253 21.45 -9.74 19.96
CA LEU A 253 21.99 -10.25 18.69
C LEU A 253 22.64 -9.13 17.86
N TRP A 254 21.97 -7.98 17.70
CA TRP A 254 22.54 -6.83 17.00
C TRP A 254 23.76 -6.25 17.71
N ASN A 255 23.73 -6.14 19.03
CA ASN A 255 24.82 -5.53 19.80
C ASN A 255 26.05 -6.46 19.85
N SER A 256 25.84 -7.78 19.85
CA SER A 256 26.89 -8.78 19.58
C SER A 256 27.54 -8.57 18.20
N ALA A 257 26.72 -8.36 17.16
CA ALA A 257 27.19 -8.15 15.79
C ALA A 257 27.93 -6.81 15.62
N ALA A 258 27.40 -5.73 16.22
CA ALA A 258 27.99 -4.40 16.19
C ALA A 258 29.38 -4.39 16.84
N ALA A 259 29.50 -4.96 18.05
CA ALA A 259 30.76 -5.07 18.77
C ALA A 259 31.80 -5.87 17.98
N ALA A 260 31.44 -7.04 17.43
CA ALA A 260 32.35 -7.87 16.67
C ALA A 260 32.80 -7.24 15.33
N ALA A 261 31.99 -6.35 14.75
CA ALA A 261 32.31 -5.62 13.53
C ALA A 261 33.03 -4.28 13.78
N GLY A 262 33.11 -3.80 15.02
CA GLY A 262 33.51 -2.42 15.32
C GLY A 262 32.56 -1.39 14.72
N TRP A 263 31.29 -1.76 14.50
CA TRP A 263 30.27 -0.89 13.93
C TRP A 263 29.67 0.02 15.01
N THR A 264 29.19 1.18 14.59
CA THR A 264 28.53 2.17 15.43
C THR A 264 27.38 2.79 14.64
N ALA A 265 26.26 3.05 15.30
CA ALA A 265 25.09 3.64 14.67
C ALA A 265 25.35 5.06 14.14
N GLY A 266 24.49 5.53 13.23
CA GLY A 266 24.48 6.90 12.74
C GLY A 266 24.13 7.01 11.26
N PRO A 267 23.99 8.25 10.75
CA PRO A 267 23.38 8.51 9.46
C PRO A 267 24.01 7.76 8.29
N ASN A 268 23.14 7.09 7.51
CA ASN A 268 23.46 6.30 6.33
C ASN A 268 24.32 5.04 6.61
N ARG A 269 24.44 4.60 7.86
CA ARG A 269 25.16 3.39 8.25
C ARG A 269 24.17 2.31 8.65
N HIS A 270 24.25 1.17 7.99
CA HIS A 270 23.36 0.02 8.17
C HIS A 270 24.17 -1.17 8.69
N LEU A 271 23.62 -1.92 9.64
CA LEU A 271 24.17 -3.19 10.14
C LEU A 271 23.26 -4.34 9.72
N LEU A 272 23.66 -5.09 8.70
CA LEU A 272 22.93 -6.27 8.23
C LEU A 272 23.46 -7.51 8.96
N VAL A 273 22.63 -8.03 9.86
CA VAL A 273 22.90 -9.23 10.65
C VAL A 273 22.17 -10.42 10.04
N TYR A 274 22.91 -11.31 9.37
CA TYR A 274 22.38 -12.60 8.96
C TYR A 274 22.38 -13.55 10.14
N VAL A 275 21.21 -14.05 10.54
CA VAL A 275 21.08 -15.02 11.62
C VAL A 275 20.80 -16.41 11.05
N SER A 276 21.50 -17.40 11.61
CA SER A 276 21.48 -18.76 11.07
C SER A 276 20.09 -19.39 11.03
N SER A 277 19.82 -20.14 9.97
CA SER A 277 18.60 -20.93 9.81
C SER A 277 18.71 -22.36 10.35
N LEU A 278 19.74 -22.68 11.17
CA LEU A 278 19.97 -24.00 11.74
C LEU A 278 19.98 -24.03 13.29
N PRO A 279 19.18 -24.90 13.94
CA PRO A 279 18.09 -25.68 13.35
C PRO A 279 16.97 -24.78 12.79
N GLN A 280 16.16 -25.30 11.87
CA GLN A 280 15.02 -24.54 11.33
C GLN A 280 14.04 -24.14 12.44
N SER A 281 13.84 -25.06 13.40
CA SER A 281 13.03 -24.90 14.61
C SER A 281 13.72 -24.08 15.73
N LEU A 282 14.54 -23.08 15.40
CA LEU A 282 15.00 -22.10 16.39
C LEU A 282 13.81 -21.22 16.83
N PRO A 283 13.50 -21.13 18.14
CA PRO A 283 12.37 -20.35 18.63
C PRO A 283 12.62 -18.84 18.51
N GLY A 284 11.54 -18.09 18.26
CA GLY A 284 11.51 -16.63 18.18
C GLY A 284 12.36 -15.98 17.09
N CYS A 285 12.78 -16.75 16.08
CA CYS A 285 13.52 -16.23 14.94
C CYS A 285 12.55 -15.88 13.79
N SER A 286 12.11 -14.62 13.72
CA SER A 286 11.35 -14.04 12.60
C SER A 286 12.07 -14.21 11.25
N TYR A 287 11.43 -13.92 10.11
CA TYR A 287 12.10 -14.05 8.81
C TYR A 287 13.03 -12.86 8.52
N GLY A 288 12.54 -11.66 8.85
CA GLY A 288 13.28 -10.40 8.93
C GLY A 288 12.93 -9.63 10.20
N LEU A 289 13.74 -8.62 10.53
CA LEU A 289 13.47 -7.66 11.60
C LEU A 289 14.36 -6.42 11.40
N ALA A 290 13.80 -5.23 11.25
CA ALA A 290 14.59 -4.01 11.04
C ALA A 290 14.07 -2.77 11.77
N GLU A 291 15.01 -1.92 12.19
CA GLU A 291 14.72 -0.65 12.84
C GLU A 291 14.00 0.34 11.91
N VAL A 292 13.01 1.04 12.47
CA VAL A 292 12.27 2.10 11.78
C VAL A 292 13.03 3.42 11.90
N GLY A 293 13.61 3.86 10.79
CA GLY A 293 14.24 5.16 10.66
C GLY A 293 13.22 6.31 10.66
N THR A 294 13.72 7.54 10.73
CA THR A 294 12.92 8.76 10.55
C THR A 294 13.11 9.38 9.16
N SER A 295 14.04 8.88 8.35
CA SER A 295 14.27 9.33 6.97
C SER A 295 15.14 8.36 6.16
N ALA A 296 15.24 8.64 4.85
CA ALA A 296 16.13 7.96 3.91
C ALA A 296 17.65 8.06 4.21
N THR A 297 18.05 8.71 5.30
CA THR A 297 19.45 8.83 5.75
C THR A 297 19.67 8.39 7.20
N SER A 298 18.67 7.82 7.88
CA SER A 298 18.78 7.44 9.31
C SER A 298 19.93 6.44 9.55
N GLY A 299 20.04 5.41 8.69
CA GLY A 299 20.80 4.22 9.05
C GLY A 299 20.03 3.36 10.07
N GLY A 300 20.70 2.41 10.68
CA GLY A 300 20.13 1.51 11.68
C GLY A 300 20.62 0.06 11.55
N ARG A 301 19.85 -0.85 12.14
CA ARG A 301 20.09 -2.28 12.23
C ARG A 301 19.00 -3.04 11.49
N LEU A 302 19.37 -4.16 10.89
CA LEU A 302 18.46 -5.14 10.31
C LEU A 302 18.98 -6.56 10.52
N TYR A 303 18.04 -7.48 10.67
CA TYR A 303 18.20 -8.90 10.88
C TYR A 303 17.53 -9.62 9.70
N VAL A 304 18.14 -10.68 9.17
CA VAL A 304 17.54 -11.52 8.12
C VAL A 304 17.95 -12.98 8.27
N ARG A 305 17.02 -13.91 7.98
CA ARG A 305 17.32 -15.35 7.88
C ARG A 305 17.55 -15.85 6.44
N ALA A 306 17.28 -15.02 5.44
CA ALA A 306 17.49 -15.34 4.02
C ALA A 306 18.26 -14.25 3.25
N ALA A 307 18.96 -14.64 2.18
CA ALA A 307 19.58 -13.71 1.23
C ALA A 307 18.60 -13.23 0.14
N GLY A 308 17.30 -13.13 0.47
CA GLY A 308 16.25 -12.76 -0.47
C GLY A 308 16.32 -11.29 -0.86
N THR A 309 16.15 -10.98 -2.15
CA THR A 309 16.20 -9.59 -2.65
C THR A 309 15.04 -8.75 -2.12
N SER A 310 13.81 -9.29 -2.07
CA SER A 310 12.67 -8.54 -1.54
C SER A 310 12.88 -8.24 -0.06
N LEU A 311 13.13 -9.28 0.75
CA LEU A 311 13.46 -9.17 2.18
C LEU A 311 14.51 -8.09 2.46
N ILE A 312 15.74 -8.24 1.94
CA ILE A 312 16.82 -7.28 2.24
C ILE A 312 16.51 -5.87 1.70
N ALA A 313 15.67 -5.73 0.67
CA ALA A 313 15.20 -4.42 0.23
C ALA A 313 14.14 -3.82 1.17
N HIS A 314 13.20 -4.63 1.66
CA HIS A 314 12.14 -4.29 2.62
C HIS A 314 12.74 -3.85 3.97
N GLU A 315 13.62 -4.67 4.56
CA GLU A 315 14.33 -4.34 5.80
C GLU A 315 15.11 -3.01 5.72
N LEU A 316 15.71 -2.71 4.56
CA LEU A 316 16.39 -1.43 4.33
C LEU A 316 15.40 -0.28 4.12
N GLY A 317 14.18 -0.56 3.67
CA GLY A 317 13.07 0.40 3.63
C GLY A 317 12.66 0.90 5.02
N HIS A 318 12.60 0.02 6.02
CA HIS A 318 12.44 0.42 7.43
C HIS A 318 13.56 1.34 7.89
N ASN A 319 14.82 0.99 7.59
CA ASN A 319 15.99 1.85 7.87
C ASN A 319 15.98 3.20 7.08
N PHE A 320 15.12 3.34 6.07
CA PHE A 320 14.84 4.58 5.34
C PHE A 320 13.57 5.32 5.82
N GLY A 321 12.96 4.84 6.91
CA GLY A 321 11.77 5.42 7.54
C GLY A 321 10.44 5.12 6.86
N LEU A 322 10.36 3.98 6.17
CA LEU A 322 9.12 3.43 5.64
C LEU A 322 8.56 2.39 6.61
N GLY A 323 7.27 2.47 6.89
CA GLY A 323 6.50 1.34 7.42
C GLY A 323 5.90 0.56 6.25
N HIS A 324 4.90 -0.28 6.52
CA HIS A 324 4.34 -1.15 5.49
C HIS A 324 3.56 -0.42 4.39
N SER A 325 3.36 -1.13 3.28
CA SER A 325 2.42 -0.81 2.21
C SER A 325 1.32 -1.89 2.21
N SER A 326 0.12 -1.50 2.64
CA SER A 326 -1.00 -2.40 2.93
C SER A 326 -2.28 -1.98 2.21
N GLN A 327 -3.32 -2.81 2.21
CA GLN A 327 -4.57 -2.52 1.52
C GLN A 327 -5.66 -2.05 2.49
N LEU A 328 -6.30 -0.91 2.21
CA LEU A 328 -7.56 -0.54 2.85
C LEU A 328 -8.72 -1.13 2.04
N GLN A 329 -9.51 -2.00 2.68
CA GLN A 329 -10.72 -2.60 2.10
C GLN A 329 -11.93 -2.11 2.88
N CYS A 330 -12.99 -1.63 2.19
CA CYS A 330 -14.25 -1.24 2.83
C CYS A 330 -15.46 -1.89 2.14
N ASP A 331 -16.53 -2.09 2.90
CA ASP A 331 -17.64 -2.97 2.52
C ASP A 331 -18.47 -2.38 1.37
N GLY A 332 -18.15 -2.76 0.13
CA GLY A 332 -18.77 -2.22 -1.08
C GLY A 332 -18.48 -0.74 -1.36
N SER A 333 -17.42 -0.17 -0.79
CA SER A 333 -17.02 1.23 -0.99
C SER A 333 -15.49 1.38 -0.92
N VAL A 334 -14.94 2.47 -1.47
CA VAL A 334 -13.47 2.63 -1.65
C VAL A 334 -12.76 3.02 -0.36
N GLU A 335 -13.39 3.82 0.50
CA GLU A 335 -12.77 4.33 1.74
C GLU A 335 -13.78 4.73 2.83
N THR A 336 -15.02 4.22 2.77
CA THR A 336 -16.10 4.61 3.69
C THR A 336 -16.93 3.44 4.21
N GLY A 337 -17.60 3.63 5.35
CA GLY A 337 -18.40 2.60 6.01
C GLY A 337 -17.55 1.70 6.90
N THR A 338 -17.84 0.40 6.90
CA THR A 338 -17.03 -0.60 7.62
C THR A 338 -15.79 -0.91 6.79
N CYS A 339 -14.61 -0.59 7.32
CA CYS A 339 -13.32 -0.84 6.69
C CYS A 339 -12.44 -1.78 7.53
N GLN A 340 -11.41 -2.34 6.90
CA GLN A 340 -10.24 -2.92 7.54
C GLN A 340 -8.97 -2.49 6.78
N VAL A 341 -7.83 -2.44 7.48
CA VAL A 341 -6.52 -2.56 6.83
C VAL A 341 -6.22 -4.06 6.77
N SER A 342 -5.72 -4.54 5.64
CA SER A 342 -5.12 -5.87 5.51
C SER A 342 -3.61 -5.68 5.36
N PRO A 343 -2.81 -6.07 6.37
CA PRO A 343 -1.36 -5.88 6.38
C PRO A 343 -0.66 -6.47 5.15
N TYR A 344 0.44 -5.84 4.75
CA TYR A 344 1.35 -6.24 3.69
C TYR A 344 0.75 -6.43 2.27
N ARG A 345 -0.55 -6.17 2.07
CA ARG A 345 -1.28 -6.51 0.84
C ARG A 345 -0.98 -5.67 -0.41
N ASP A 346 -0.18 -4.60 -0.33
CA ASP A 346 0.25 -3.89 -1.55
C ASP A 346 1.37 -4.67 -2.28
N PHE A 347 1.02 -5.80 -2.89
CA PHE A 347 1.95 -6.66 -3.62
C PHE A 347 2.59 -6.02 -4.87
N TYR A 348 2.26 -4.75 -5.16
CA TYR A 348 2.93 -3.92 -6.16
C TYR A 348 4.17 -3.20 -5.59
N ASP A 349 4.37 -3.16 -4.28
CA ASP A 349 5.38 -2.36 -3.60
C ASP A 349 6.34 -3.21 -2.77
N VAL A 350 7.56 -2.71 -2.54
CA VAL A 350 8.59 -3.41 -1.78
C VAL A 350 8.27 -3.51 -0.28
N MET A 351 7.46 -2.58 0.25
CA MET A 351 7.00 -2.59 1.65
C MET A 351 5.68 -3.36 1.84
N GLY A 352 5.16 -3.99 0.79
CA GLY A 352 4.25 -5.12 0.93
C GLY A 352 5.03 -6.40 1.27
N ALA A 353 4.32 -7.53 1.37
CA ALA A 353 4.93 -8.80 1.81
C ALA A 353 6.16 -9.21 0.98
N SER A 354 7.23 -9.72 1.60
CA SER A 354 8.43 -10.15 0.89
C SER A 354 8.23 -11.37 -0.03
N TRP A 355 7.89 -11.12 -1.30
CA TRP A 355 7.62 -12.16 -2.29
C TRP A 355 8.61 -12.13 -3.48
N SER A 356 8.24 -12.79 -4.60
CA SER A 356 9.13 -12.99 -5.75
C SER A 356 9.40 -11.73 -6.58
N GLN A 357 8.62 -10.66 -6.39
CA GLN A 357 8.71 -9.40 -7.12
C GLN A 357 8.71 -8.23 -6.13
N LEU A 358 9.44 -7.15 -6.45
CA LEU A 358 9.48 -5.93 -5.63
C LEU A 358 8.59 -4.80 -6.18
N GLY A 359 8.16 -4.91 -7.45
CA GLY A 359 7.52 -3.82 -8.20
C GLY A 359 8.34 -2.52 -8.25
N SER A 360 7.76 -1.47 -8.81
CA SER A 360 8.18 -0.07 -8.61
C SER A 360 7.73 0.43 -7.23
N LEU A 361 8.52 1.27 -6.58
CA LEU A 361 8.14 1.89 -5.30
C LEU A 361 6.93 2.81 -5.51
N ASN A 362 5.87 2.62 -4.71
CA ASN A 362 4.63 3.39 -4.82
C ASN A 362 4.83 4.88 -4.46
N ALA A 363 3.91 5.72 -4.92
CA ALA A 363 4.01 7.17 -4.83
C ALA A 363 3.92 7.72 -3.40
N ALA A 364 3.27 7.01 -2.46
CA ALA A 364 3.27 7.42 -1.06
C ALA A 364 4.67 7.23 -0.45
N GLN A 365 5.24 6.02 -0.58
CA GLN A 365 6.58 5.70 -0.11
C GLN A 365 7.65 6.56 -0.80
N ALA A 366 7.58 6.72 -2.13
CA ALA A 366 8.49 7.58 -2.89
C ALA A 366 8.37 9.07 -2.52
N SER A 367 7.20 9.52 -2.04
CA SER A 367 7.01 10.86 -1.47
C SER A 367 7.63 10.97 -0.07
N ARG A 368 7.48 9.95 0.78
CA ARG A 368 8.04 9.89 2.15
C ARG A 368 9.58 9.96 2.13
N LEU A 369 10.23 9.28 1.18
CA LEU A 369 11.68 9.42 0.93
C LEU A 369 12.10 10.74 0.24
N GLY A 370 11.16 11.55 -0.24
CA GLY A 370 11.45 12.76 -1.02
C GLY A 370 12.15 12.51 -2.37
N VAL A 371 11.90 11.36 -3.01
CA VAL A 371 12.59 10.93 -4.26
C VAL A 371 11.78 11.12 -5.55
N ILE A 372 10.57 11.69 -5.46
CA ILE A 372 9.75 12.06 -6.62
C ILE A 372 10.25 13.39 -7.23
N PRO A 373 10.74 13.41 -8.50
CA PRO A 373 11.08 14.66 -9.18
C PRO A 373 9.82 15.52 -9.45
N PRO A 374 9.87 16.84 -9.20
CA PRO A 374 8.77 17.76 -9.54
C PRO A 374 8.36 17.74 -11.02
N SER A 375 9.27 17.35 -11.92
CA SER A 375 9.00 17.18 -13.35
C SER A 375 8.18 15.93 -13.71
N SER A 376 7.90 15.05 -12.73
CA SER A 376 7.11 13.83 -12.90
C SER A 376 5.93 13.68 -11.93
N ALA A 377 5.65 14.72 -11.15
CA ALA A 377 4.44 14.83 -10.35
C ALA A 377 3.56 15.98 -10.86
N LEU A 378 2.25 15.81 -10.76
CA LEU A 378 1.31 16.94 -10.75
C LEU A 378 0.59 16.97 -9.40
N SER A 379 0.15 18.16 -8.99
CA SER A 379 -0.63 18.36 -7.76
C SER A 379 -1.92 19.11 -8.07
N MET A 380 -3.02 18.69 -7.45
CA MET A 380 -4.32 19.35 -7.52
C MET A 380 -5.00 19.34 -6.14
N SER A 381 -5.76 20.38 -5.82
CA SER A 381 -6.58 20.46 -4.61
C SER A 381 -8.08 20.40 -4.94
N ALA A 382 -8.91 20.13 -3.93
CA ALA A 382 -10.38 20.14 -4.09
C ALA A 382 -10.94 21.54 -4.49
N VAL A 383 -10.16 22.60 -4.31
CA VAL A 383 -10.51 23.98 -4.71
C VAL A 383 -10.01 24.39 -6.10
N ASP A 384 -9.15 23.58 -6.74
CA ASP A 384 -8.76 23.78 -8.13
C ASP A 384 -9.90 23.42 -9.09
N ARG A 385 -9.74 23.75 -10.38
CA ARG A 385 -10.64 23.25 -11.43
C ARG A 385 -10.23 21.84 -11.83
N GLY A 386 -11.22 20.96 -12.02
CA GLY A 386 -11.00 19.66 -12.64
C GLY A 386 -10.29 19.74 -13.99
N ALA A 387 -9.56 18.67 -14.32
CA ALA A 387 -8.57 18.62 -15.38
C ALA A 387 -8.49 17.24 -16.04
N PHE A 388 -7.69 17.15 -17.10
CA PHE A 388 -7.23 15.88 -17.68
C PHE A 388 -5.71 15.78 -17.49
N VAL A 389 -5.24 14.67 -16.94
CA VAL A 389 -3.82 14.39 -16.65
C VAL A 389 -3.40 13.12 -17.37
N GLU A 390 -2.38 13.18 -18.23
CA GLU A 390 -1.80 11.97 -18.84
C GLU A 390 -0.69 11.41 -17.93
N LEU A 391 -0.95 10.25 -17.32
CA LEU A 391 0.04 9.49 -16.55
C LEU A 391 0.79 8.52 -17.47
N GLN A 392 2.12 8.58 -17.38
CA GLN A 392 3.04 7.53 -17.80
C GLN A 392 3.13 6.47 -16.71
N PRO A 393 3.48 5.20 -17.03
CA PRO A 393 3.71 4.17 -16.02
C PRO A 393 4.81 4.54 -15.02
N MET A 394 4.72 4.05 -13.78
CA MET A 394 5.75 4.26 -12.76
C MET A 394 7.15 3.80 -13.21
N GLY A 395 7.22 2.65 -13.86
CA GLY A 395 8.44 2.11 -14.47
C GLY A 395 8.94 2.84 -15.74
N ALA A 396 8.33 3.95 -16.17
CA ALA A 396 8.80 4.76 -17.30
C ALA A 396 9.89 5.76 -16.86
N GLU A 397 10.81 6.10 -17.77
CA GLU A 397 11.96 6.97 -17.44
C GLU A 397 11.58 8.44 -17.19
N ALA A 398 10.61 8.97 -17.95
CA ALA A 398 10.28 10.40 -18.00
C ALA A 398 8.77 10.66 -18.14
N GLY A 399 8.37 11.93 -17.96
CA GLY A 399 6.98 12.38 -17.98
C GLY A 399 6.31 12.34 -16.60
N VAL A 400 5.05 12.78 -16.52
CA VAL A 400 4.23 12.71 -15.30
C VAL A 400 3.90 11.25 -15.01
N ARG A 401 4.22 10.76 -13.82
CA ARG A 401 3.98 9.38 -13.37
C ARG A 401 3.03 9.33 -12.17
N THR A 402 3.08 10.37 -11.33
CA THR A 402 2.25 10.49 -10.12
C THR A 402 1.38 11.75 -10.17
N LEU A 403 0.19 11.65 -9.59
CA LEU A 403 -0.75 12.75 -9.40
C LEU A 403 -1.14 12.82 -7.92
N ARG A 404 -0.76 13.90 -7.24
CA ARG A 404 -1.12 14.20 -5.87
C ARG A 404 -2.43 14.96 -5.83
N LEU A 405 -3.44 14.41 -5.17
CA LEU A 405 -4.68 15.10 -4.82
C LEU A 405 -4.62 15.54 -3.35
N THR A 406 -5.27 16.65 -3.01
CA THR A 406 -5.39 17.14 -1.63
C THR A 406 -6.81 17.65 -1.36
N SER A 407 -7.53 17.00 -0.45
CA SER A 407 -8.92 17.32 -0.13
C SER A 407 -9.06 18.69 0.53
N ALA A 408 -10.29 19.16 0.69
CA ALA A 408 -10.59 20.36 1.48
C ALA A 408 -10.34 20.16 2.99
N ALA A 409 -10.21 18.92 3.46
CA ALA A 409 -9.83 18.59 4.84
C ALA A 409 -8.30 18.50 5.04
N GLY A 410 -7.53 18.25 3.97
CA GLY A 410 -6.08 18.08 4.00
C GLY A 410 -5.59 16.71 3.52
N GLU A 411 -6.48 15.71 3.54
CA GLU A 411 -6.23 14.33 3.08
C GLU A 411 -5.50 14.27 1.74
N VAL A 412 -4.46 13.44 1.66
CA VAL A 412 -3.59 13.31 0.49
C VAL A 412 -3.86 11.97 -0.20
N TYR A 413 -4.01 12.01 -1.52
CA TYR A 413 -4.10 10.79 -2.34
C TYR A 413 -3.07 10.86 -3.44
N TRP A 414 -2.43 9.74 -3.75
CA TRP A 414 -1.56 9.57 -4.89
C TRP A 414 -2.21 8.64 -5.90
N LEU A 415 -2.30 9.10 -7.15
CA LEU A 415 -2.68 8.27 -8.30
C LEU A 415 -1.44 7.96 -9.13
N GLU A 416 -1.23 6.68 -9.43
CA GLU A 416 -0.10 6.19 -10.22
C GLU A 416 -0.51 5.09 -11.20
N LEU A 417 0.19 5.00 -12.34
CA LEU A 417 -0.09 3.99 -13.37
C LEU A 417 0.87 2.80 -13.25
N ARG A 418 0.33 1.60 -12.96
CA ARG A 418 1.07 0.34 -13.00
C ARG A 418 0.78 -0.40 -14.31
N SER A 419 1.83 -0.88 -14.96
CA SER A 419 1.75 -1.68 -16.18
C SER A 419 3.07 -2.44 -16.39
N ALA A 420 3.06 -3.46 -17.26
CA ALA A 420 4.18 -4.37 -17.49
C ALA A 420 5.40 -3.74 -18.22
N VAL A 421 6.00 -2.70 -17.64
CA VAL A 421 7.17 -1.97 -18.18
C VAL A 421 8.20 -1.66 -17.10
N GLY A 422 9.47 -1.53 -17.50
CA GLY A 422 10.56 -1.20 -16.58
C GLY A 422 10.68 -2.24 -15.45
N GLN A 423 10.63 -1.75 -14.21
CA GLN A 423 10.65 -2.58 -13.01
C GLN A 423 9.39 -3.47 -12.87
N ASP A 424 8.22 -3.00 -13.32
CA ASP A 424 6.94 -3.71 -13.26
C ASP A 424 6.73 -4.74 -14.40
N ARG A 425 7.75 -4.98 -15.24
CA ARG A 425 7.70 -5.92 -16.38
C ARG A 425 7.17 -7.33 -16.06
N TRP A 426 7.27 -7.76 -14.81
CA TRP A 426 6.79 -9.06 -14.32
C TRP A 426 5.25 -9.18 -14.40
N MET A 427 4.51 -8.07 -14.31
CA MET A 427 3.04 -8.05 -14.39
C MET A 427 2.52 -8.64 -15.72
N GLY A 428 3.35 -8.60 -16.77
CA GLY A 428 3.04 -9.14 -18.09
C GLY A 428 3.22 -10.66 -18.24
N SER A 429 3.65 -11.36 -17.19
CA SER A 429 3.75 -12.83 -17.17
C SER A 429 2.90 -13.42 -16.07
N ALA A 430 1.93 -14.27 -16.41
CA ALA A 430 1.10 -14.98 -15.43
C ALA A 430 1.91 -15.93 -14.51
N SER A 431 3.13 -16.32 -14.91
CA SER A 431 4.01 -17.15 -14.06
C SER A 431 4.88 -16.35 -13.09
N ALA A 432 4.82 -15.01 -13.14
CA ALA A 432 5.53 -14.10 -12.23
C ALA A 432 4.52 -13.24 -11.44
N ASN A 433 3.43 -12.83 -12.08
CA ASN A 433 2.27 -12.20 -11.47
C ASN A 433 1.33 -13.25 -10.85
N VAL A 434 1.81 -13.97 -9.83
CA VAL A 434 1.08 -15.12 -9.24
C VAL A 434 -0.23 -14.70 -8.54
N PHE A 435 -0.29 -13.44 -8.08
CA PHE A 435 -1.47 -12.84 -7.44
C PHE A 435 -2.47 -12.23 -8.43
N GLY A 436 -2.22 -12.28 -9.74
CA GLY A 436 -3.17 -11.79 -10.75
C GLY A 436 -3.39 -10.25 -10.74
N LEU A 437 -2.40 -9.50 -10.24
CA LEU A 437 -2.47 -8.05 -10.07
C LEU A 437 -2.73 -7.32 -11.39
N ASN A 438 -3.56 -6.27 -11.35
CA ASN A 438 -4.05 -5.61 -12.55
C ASN A 438 -3.17 -4.42 -13.00
N SER A 439 -2.96 -4.33 -14.32
CA SER A 439 -2.37 -3.14 -14.93
C SER A 439 -3.44 -2.05 -15.05
N GLY A 440 -3.23 -0.92 -14.37
CA GLY A 440 -4.19 0.17 -14.28
C GLY A 440 -3.71 1.27 -13.33
N VAL A 441 -4.62 2.14 -12.93
CA VAL A 441 -4.30 3.27 -12.05
C VAL A 441 -4.61 2.89 -10.61
N LEU A 442 -3.58 2.80 -9.76
CA LEU A 442 -3.77 2.60 -8.32
C LEU A 442 -4.03 3.94 -7.62
N VAL A 443 -4.63 3.85 -6.42
CA VAL A 443 -4.84 4.99 -5.53
C VAL A 443 -4.24 4.65 -4.16
N HIS A 444 -3.23 5.40 -3.73
CA HIS A 444 -2.62 5.24 -2.41
C HIS A 444 -2.89 6.46 -1.53
N ARG A 445 -3.31 6.24 -0.29
CA ARG A 445 -3.35 7.28 0.76
C ARG A 445 -2.11 7.11 1.64
N PRO A 446 -1.23 8.13 1.79
CA PRO A 446 -0.19 8.10 2.81
C PRO A 446 -0.82 7.99 4.19
N ALA A 447 -0.15 7.27 5.09
CA ALA A 447 -0.51 7.20 6.50
C ALA A 447 0.76 7.33 7.36
N ASP A 448 0.55 7.46 8.67
CA ASP A 448 1.57 7.72 9.67
C ASP A 448 1.72 6.54 10.63
N ALA A 449 2.77 6.57 11.46
CA ALA A 449 3.25 5.45 12.25
C ALA A 449 3.54 4.21 11.37
N ASP A 450 2.91 3.09 11.72
CA ASP A 450 3.17 1.71 11.30
C ASP A 450 2.89 1.43 9.81
N GLU A 451 1.74 1.93 9.35
CA GLU A 451 1.24 1.75 8.00
C GLU A 451 1.45 3.05 7.23
N THR A 452 2.35 3.05 6.25
CA THR A 452 2.81 4.31 5.63
C THR A 452 2.34 4.52 4.20
N SER A 453 1.79 3.47 3.58
CA SER A 453 1.03 3.54 2.34
C SER A 453 -0.20 2.63 2.42
N LEU A 454 -1.40 3.20 2.26
CA LEU A 454 -2.64 2.44 2.15
C LEU A 454 -3.13 2.44 0.70
N LEU A 455 -2.98 1.30 0.01
CA LEU A 455 -3.61 1.03 -1.28
C LEU A 455 -5.13 0.94 -1.09
N LEU A 456 -5.88 1.81 -1.76
CA LEU A 456 -7.34 1.81 -1.73
C LEU A 456 -7.90 0.87 -2.81
N ASP A 457 -8.86 0.02 -2.46
CA ASP A 457 -9.59 -0.78 -3.43
C ASP A 457 -10.58 0.08 -4.22
N ALA A 458 -10.24 0.42 -5.47
CA ALA A 458 -11.11 1.14 -6.40
C ALA A 458 -12.16 0.24 -7.10
N THR A 459 -12.23 -1.03 -6.74
CA THR A 459 -13.11 -2.09 -7.26
C THR A 459 -13.99 -2.75 -6.17
N PRO A 460 -14.36 -2.05 -5.09
CA PRO A 460 -14.59 -2.61 -3.77
C PRO A 460 -15.68 -3.69 -3.72
N THR A 461 -15.27 -4.89 -3.31
CA THR A 461 -16.19 -5.99 -2.97
C THR A 461 -16.79 -5.83 -1.56
N GLY A 462 -17.92 -6.51 -1.33
CA GLY A 462 -18.46 -6.66 0.03
C GLY A 462 -17.62 -7.63 0.86
N ARG A 463 -17.68 -7.52 2.19
CA ARG A 463 -16.78 -8.19 3.16
C ARG A 463 -16.52 -9.68 2.91
N SER A 464 -17.49 -10.43 2.39
CA SER A 464 -17.33 -11.87 2.07
C SER A 464 -16.50 -12.17 0.81
N GLY A 465 -15.97 -11.16 0.13
CA GLY A 465 -15.14 -11.29 -1.07
C GLY A 465 -13.68 -10.84 -0.89
N TRP A 466 -13.37 -10.11 0.18
CA TRP A 466 -12.08 -9.43 0.40
C TRP A 466 -10.86 -10.35 0.25
N ASP A 467 -10.90 -11.56 0.81
CA ASP A 467 -9.80 -12.53 0.72
C ASP A 467 -9.52 -12.98 -0.72
N SER A 468 -10.57 -13.05 -1.55
CA SER A 468 -10.51 -13.46 -2.96
C SER A 468 -10.25 -12.31 -3.94
N ASP A 469 -10.37 -11.06 -3.48
CA ASP A 469 -10.24 -9.89 -4.33
C ASP A 469 -8.82 -9.30 -4.27
N GLY A 470 -8.08 -9.49 -5.36
CA GLY A 470 -6.77 -8.90 -5.61
C GLY A 470 -6.80 -7.77 -6.65
N GLN A 471 -7.98 -7.21 -6.94
CA GLN A 471 -8.12 -6.04 -7.82
C GLN A 471 -8.12 -4.76 -6.97
N SER A 472 -7.50 -3.69 -7.48
CA SER A 472 -7.57 -2.37 -6.83
C SER A 472 -7.44 -1.18 -7.77
N ALA A 473 -7.02 -1.40 -9.04
CA ALA A 473 -6.93 -0.32 -10.00
C ALA A 473 -8.30 0.28 -10.40
N VAL A 474 -8.36 1.61 -10.52
CA VAL A 474 -9.53 2.38 -10.98
C VAL A 474 -10.03 1.81 -12.32
N PRO A 475 -11.29 1.34 -12.41
CA PRO A 475 -11.81 0.76 -13.63
C PRO A 475 -11.87 1.78 -14.78
N PHE A 476 -11.48 1.33 -15.98
CA PHE A 476 -11.51 2.18 -17.17
C PHE A 476 -12.94 2.64 -17.51
N ASP A 477 -13.06 3.91 -17.88
CA ASP A 477 -14.31 4.61 -18.21
C ASP A 477 -15.36 4.67 -17.08
N ALA A 478 -15.01 4.29 -15.83
CA ALA A 478 -15.88 4.39 -14.65
C ALA A 478 -15.45 5.56 -13.71
N PRO A 479 -16.40 6.23 -13.02
CA PRO A 479 -16.10 7.21 -11.98
C PRO A 479 -15.88 6.56 -10.61
N VAL A 480 -14.78 6.93 -9.95
CA VAL A 480 -14.48 6.63 -8.55
C VAL A 480 -14.49 7.94 -7.76
N SER A 481 -15.24 8.00 -6.67
CA SER A 481 -15.27 9.15 -5.76
C SER A 481 -14.23 9.00 -4.67
N LEU A 482 -13.48 10.06 -4.37
CA LEU A 482 -12.50 10.12 -3.28
C LEU A 482 -12.77 11.32 -2.35
N ALA A 483 -12.28 11.26 -1.13
CA ALA A 483 -12.41 12.29 -0.08
C ALA A 483 -13.87 12.76 0.11
N GLY A 484 -14.80 11.81 0.26
CA GLY A 484 -16.23 12.11 0.43
C GLY A 484 -16.89 12.81 -0.77
N GLY A 485 -16.26 12.76 -1.96
CA GLY A 485 -16.73 13.44 -3.17
C GLY A 485 -16.06 14.81 -3.44
N ASP A 486 -14.99 15.16 -2.71
CA ASP A 486 -14.13 16.29 -3.09
C ASP A 486 -13.44 16.08 -4.45
N PHE A 487 -13.21 14.81 -4.81
CA PHE A 487 -12.76 14.40 -6.13
C PHE A 487 -13.66 13.31 -6.71
N VAL A 488 -13.81 13.33 -8.04
CA VAL A 488 -14.27 12.17 -8.81
C VAL A 488 -13.27 11.92 -9.93
N VAL A 489 -12.68 10.73 -9.95
CA VAL A 489 -11.62 10.34 -10.89
C VAL A 489 -12.12 9.29 -11.87
N SER A 490 -11.64 9.32 -13.12
CA SER A 490 -11.90 8.28 -14.13
C SER A 490 -10.65 8.01 -14.96
N ALA A 491 -10.32 6.73 -15.15
CA ALA A 491 -9.19 6.31 -15.96
C ALA A 491 -9.63 6.09 -17.43
N HIS A 492 -8.88 6.62 -18.40
CA HIS A 492 -9.13 6.40 -19.82
C HIS A 492 -7.85 5.93 -20.54
N ALA A 493 -7.84 4.70 -21.05
CA ALA A 493 -6.67 4.12 -21.71
C ALA A 493 -6.34 4.83 -23.04
N THR A 494 -5.04 5.14 -23.26
CA THR A 494 -4.57 5.68 -24.55
C THR A 494 -3.95 4.58 -25.42
N PRO A 495 -3.86 4.77 -26.76
CA PRO A 495 -3.15 3.85 -27.65
C PRO A 495 -1.62 3.77 -27.44
N ARG A 496 -1.05 4.46 -26.44
CA ARG A 496 0.40 4.54 -26.19
C ARG A 496 0.86 3.80 -24.94
N GLY A 497 -0.04 3.09 -24.24
CA GLY A 497 0.26 2.50 -22.92
C GLY A 497 0.27 3.52 -21.78
N THR A 498 -0.19 4.74 -22.04
CA THR A 498 -0.42 5.79 -21.02
C THR A 498 -1.91 5.82 -20.66
N VAL A 499 -2.26 6.46 -19.56
CA VAL A 499 -3.66 6.64 -19.14
C VAL A 499 -3.95 8.12 -18.94
N THR A 500 -5.06 8.60 -19.50
CA THR A 500 -5.59 9.91 -19.17
C THR A 500 -6.53 9.78 -17.98
N ILE A 501 -6.16 10.36 -16.84
CA ILE A 501 -7.04 10.58 -15.70
C ILE A 501 -7.90 11.81 -16.01
N MET A 502 -9.21 11.67 -15.91
CA MET A 502 -10.12 12.79 -15.73
C MET A 502 -10.31 13.00 -14.23
N VAL A 503 -10.09 14.22 -13.74
CA VAL A 503 -10.36 14.60 -12.34
C VAL A 503 -11.41 15.69 -12.34
N ALA A 504 -12.55 15.47 -11.69
CA ALA A 504 -13.47 16.52 -11.28
C ALA A 504 -13.23 16.89 -9.81
N THR A 505 -13.50 18.14 -9.44
CA THR A 505 -13.22 18.71 -8.11
C THR A 505 -14.45 19.37 -7.47
N ARG A 506 -14.45 19.55 -6.14
CA ARG A 506 -15.55 20.22 -5.41
C ARG A 506 -15.82 21.66 -5.85
N ALA A 507 -14.79 22.41 -6.25
CA ALA A 507 -14.94 23.79 -6.76
C ALA A 507 -15.56 23.87 -8.17
N GLN A 508 -15.87 22.73 -8.78
CA GLN A 508 -16.48 22.63 -10.09
C GLN A 508 -18.00 22.77 -9.98
N GLY A 509 -18.59 23.62 -10.83
CA GLY A 509 -20.04 23.64 -11.00
C GLY A 509 -20.55 22.27 -11.50
N PRO A 510 -21.80 21.90 -11.22
CA PRO A 510 -22.33 20.56 -11.49
C PRO A 510 -22.11 20.13 -12.94
N SER A 511 -21.71 18.88 -13.17
CA SER A 511 -21.51 18.34 -14.52
C SER A 511 -22.81 17.92 -15.20
N ALA A 512 -23.77 17.44 -14.42
CA ALA A 512 -25.08 16.98 -14.85
C ALA A 512 -26.21 17.60 -14.01
N LEU A 513 -27.45 17.38 -14.46
CA LEU A 513 -28.66 17.62 -13.68
C LEU A 513 -29.22 16.27 -13.23
N ALA A 514 -29.70 16.17 -11.99
CA ALA A 514 -30.47 15.02 -11.54
C ALA A 514 -31.86 14.98 -12.22
N ALA A 515 -32.61 13.90 -11.99
CA ALA A 515 -34.02 13.84 -12.40
C ALA A 515 -34.81 15.05 -11.86
N ASP A 516 -35.71 15.58 -12.69
CA ASP A 516 -36.55 16.75 -12.44
C ASP A 516 -35.83 18.07 -12.07
N GLN A 517 -34.49 18.11 -12.11
CA GLN A 517 -33.73 19.37 -12.04
C GLN A 517 -33.66 20.08 -13.40
N ALA A 518 -33.53 21.40 -13.37
CA ALA A 518 -33.37 22.25 -14.55
C ALA A 518 -32.34 23.36 -14.28
N LEU A 519 -31.58 23.75 -15.31
CA LEU A 519 -30.81 25.00 -15.27
C LEU A 519 -31.78 26.19 -15.26
N ALA A 520 -31.63 27.08 -14.27
CA ALA A 520 -32.23 28.40 -14.27
C ALA A 520 -31.39 29.40 -15.09
N ALA A 521 -32.00 30.55 -15.42
CA ALA A 521 -31.30 31.67 -16.06
C ALA A 521 -30.07 32.10 -15.25
N GLY A 522 -28.89 32.10 -15.89
CA GLY A 522 -27.59 32.41 -15.29
C GLY A 522 -26.80 31.20 -14.80
N GLN A 523 -27.43 30.03 -14.64
CA GLN A 523 -26.75 28.81 -14.20
C GLN A 523 -26.00 28.11 -15.34
N ALA A 524 -25.04 27.26 -14.98
CA ALA A 524 -24.27 26.46 -15.93
C ALA A 524 -23.95 25.06 -15.41
N LEU A 525 -23.77 24.12 -16.34
CA LEU A 525 -23.05 22.87 -16.10
C LEU A 525 -21.58 23.01 -16.53
N VAL A 526 -20.68 22.27 -15.90
CA VAL A 526 -19.25 22.22 -16.25
C VAL A 526 -18.82 20.78 -16.51
N SER A 527 -18.26 20.48 -17.69
CA SER A 527 -17.79 19.13 -18.03
C SER A 527 -16.79 18.63 -16.99
N PRO A 528 -16.76 17.33 -16.58
CA PRO A 528 -15.96 16.86 -15.45
C PRO A 528 -14.45 17.17 -15.49
N GLY A 529 -13.82 17.27 -16.67
CA GLY A 529 -12.42 17.75 -16.80
C GLY A 529 -12.25 19.27 -17.00
N GLY A 530 -13.18 20.10 -16.50
CA GLY A 530 -13.12 21.57 -16.44
C GLY A 530 -13.17 22.36 -17.76
N GLY A 531 -12.83 21.74 -18.90
CA GLY A 531 -12.57 22.42 -20.17
C GLY A 531 -13.78 22.98 -20.93
N PHE A 532 -15.01 22.58 -20.57
CA PHE A 532 -16.24 23.03 -21.22
C PHE A 532 -17.31 23.47 -20.21
N ARG A 533 -18.11 24.47 -20.58
CA ARG A 533 -19.20 24.99 -19.74
C ARG A 533 -20.48 25.18 -20.58
N ALA A 534 -21.59 24.60 -20.14
CA ALA A 534 -22.90 24.77 -20.77
C ALA A 534 -23.76 25.72 -19.92
N THR A 535 -23.84 26.99 -20.29
CA THR A 535 -24.56 28.04 -19.53
C THR A 535 -25.91 28.36 -20.16
N LEU A 536 -26.98 28.37 -19.36
CA LEU A 536 -28.25 28.96 -19.77
C LEU A 536 -28.22 30.46 -19.48
N GLN A 537 -28.10 31.29 -20.51
CA GLN A 537 -28.05 32.74 -20.37
C GLN A 537 -29.42 33.32 -19.96
N SER A 538 -29.44 34.57 -19.48
CA SER A 538 -30.65 35.24 -18.96
C SER A 538 -31.73 35.51 -20.00
N ASP A 539 -31.41 35.43 -21.30
CA ASP A 539 -32.37 35.46 -22.40
C ASP A 539 -32.92 34.05 -22.78
N GLY A 540 -32.44 32.98 -22.14
CA GLY A 540 -32.75 31.59 -22.47
C GLY A 540 -31.91 31.00 -23.62
N ASN A 541 -30.81 31.65 -24.00
CA ASN A 541 -29.82 31.06 -24.89
C ASN A 541 -28.98 30.02 -24.11
N LEU A 542 -29.08 28.73 -24.48
CA LEU A 542 -28.19 27.70 -23.95
C LEU A 542 -26.91 27.70 -24.80
N VAL A 543 -25.77 27.99 -24.18
CA VAL A 543 -24.48 28.18 -24.85
C VAL A 543 -23.43 27.26 -24.27
N VAL A 544 -22.74 26.52 -25.14
CA VAL A 544 -21.58 25.70 -24.78
C VAL A 544 -20.31 26.48 -25.12
N TYR A 545 -19.52 26.75 -24.09
CA TYR A 545 -18.20 27.38 -24.14
C TYR A 545 -17.11 26.31 -24.03
N GLY A 546 -15.98 26.55 -24.68
CA GLY A 546 -14.70 25.89 -24.38
C GLY A 546 -13.74 26.86 -23.69
N SER A 547 -12.44 26.53 -23.72
CA SER A 547 -11.37 27.38 -23.18
C SER A 547 -11.40 28.81 -23.71
N GLY A 548 -11.06 29.77 -22.84
CA GLY A 548 -11.06 31.21 -23.16
C GLY A 548 -12.45 31.79 -23.46
N ASP A 549 -13.51 31.21 -22.89
CA ASP A 549 -14.92 31.53 -23.17
C ASP A 549 -15.28 31.51 -24.67
N ARG A 550 -14.59 30.66 -25.45
CA ARG A 550 -14.86 30.47 -26.87
C ARG A 550 -16.19 29.73 -27.05
N VAL A 551 -17.22 30.42 -27.54
CA VAL A 551 -18.51 29.83 -27.91
C VAL A 551 -18.31 28.73 -28.97
N LEU A 552 -18.63 27.49 -28.62
CA LEU A 552 -18.61 26.33 -29.50
C LEU A 552 -19.99 26.09 -30.12
N TRP A 553 -21.05 26.25 -29.33
CA TRP A 553 -22.44 26.05 -29.74
C TRP A 553 -23.40 26.97 -28.98
N ALA A 554 -24.53 27.31 -29.59
CA ALA A 554 -25.62 28.07 -28.97
C ALA A 554 -26.97 27.64 -29.56
N ASN A 555 -28.05 27.58 -28.75
CA ASN A 555 -29.36 27.12 -29.24
C ASN A 555 -30.02 28.11 -30.23
N TYR A 556 -29.67 29.40 -30.18
CA TYR A 556 -29.88 30.38 -31.25
C TYR A 556 -28.73 31.39 -31.29
N ARG A 557 -28.73 32.27 -32.31
CA ARG A 557 -27.92 33.50 -32.27
C ARG A 557 -28.82 34.73 -32.27
N TRP A 558 -28.41 35.73 -31.49
CA TRP A 558 -28.94 37.08 -31.59
C TRP A 558 -28.51 37.68 -32.93
N ALA A 559 -29.45 38.28 -33.66
CA ALA A 559 -29.17 39.02 -34.89
C ALA A 559 -29.68 40.45 -34.72
N PRO A 560 -28.85 41.48 -35.00
CA PRO A 560 -29.30 42.86 -34.97
C PRO A 560 -30.46 43.08 -35.95
N PRO A 561 -31.33 44.07 -35.71
CA PRO A 561 -32.32 44.49 -36.70
C PRO A 561 -31.62 44.88 -38.00
N LEU A 562 -32.22 44.54 -39.14
CA LEU A 562 -31.67 44.89 -40.45
C LEU A 562 -31.59 46.42 -40.58
N PRO A 563 -30.48 46.98 -41.09
CA PRO A 563 -30.38 48.42 -41.31
C PRO A 563 -31.52 48.89 -42.24
N GLY A 564 -32.19 49.97 -41.87
CA GLY A 564 -33.38 50.49 -42.56
C GLY A 564 -34.74 50.10 -41.95
N ARG A 565 -34.80 49.36 -40.83
CA ARG A 565 -36.06 49.15 -40.07
C ARG A 565 -35.93 49.50 -38.58
N SER A 566 -36.09 50.79 -38.28
CA SER A 566 -36.30 51.29 -36.91
C SER A 566 -37.57 50.70 -36.28
N GLY A 567 -37.46 50.19 -35.04
CA GLY A 567 -38.60 49.73 -34.24
C GLY A 567 -38.94 48.23 -34.30
N GLY A 568 -38.21 47.42 -35.07
CA GLY A 568 -38.38 45.96 -35.05
C GLY A 568 -37.65 45.29 -33.88
N PRO A 569 -38.30 44.42 -33.07
CA PRO A 569 -37.61 43.69 -32.00
C PRO A 569 -36.55 42.75 -32.57
N ALA A 570 -35.45 42.59 -31.83
CA ALA A 570 -34.34 41.70 -32.21
C ALA A 570 -34.83 40.26 -32.37
N ARG A 571 -34.38 39.59 -33.44
CA ARG A 571 -34.92 38.27 -33.83
C ARG A 571 -33.92 37.16 -33.51
N ARG A 572 -34.33 36.23 -32.63
CA ARG A 572 -33.63 34.95 -32.43
C ARG A 572 -33.60 34.22 -33.78
N ARG A 573 -32.41 33.92 -34.30
CA ARG A 573 -32.24 33.11 -35.51
C ARG A 573 -31.78 31.69 -35.12
N PRO A 574 -32.54 30.63 -35.43
CA PRO A 574 -32.04 29.26 -35.37
C PRO A 574 -30.81 29.09 -36.27
N LEU A 575 -29.86 28.25 -35.85
CA LEU A 575 -28.61 28.04 -36.60
C LEU A 575 -28.81 27.13 -37.82
N GLY A 576 -29.12 27.75 -38.96
CA GLY A 576 -29.26 27.09 -40.27
C GLY A 576 -27.94 26.61 -40.91
N ARG A 577 -27.22 25.72 -40.23
CA ARG A 577 -26.22 24.76 -40.78
C ARG A 577 -25.71 23.85 -39.64
N PRO A 578 -26.22 22.60 -39.51
CA PRO A 578 -25.87 21.73 -38.39
C PRO A 578 -24.56 20.97 -38.61
N TRP A 579 -23.73 20.88 -37.57
CA TRP A 579 -22.65 19.88 -37.48
C TRP A 579 -23.15 18.49 -37.04
N CYS A 580 -24.35 18.39 -36.48
CA CYS A 580 -25.00 17.11 -36.14
C CYS A 580 -26.21 16.86 -37.05
N ARG A 581 -26.11 15.93 -38.01
CA ARG A 581 -27.24 15.53 -38.89
C ARG A 581 -28.29 14.64 -38.21
N ARG A 582 -28.08 14.20 -36.96
CA ARG A 582 -29.09 13.61 -36.08
C ARG A 582 -28.87 14.07 -34.64
N VAL A 583 -29.93 14.56 -34.00
CA VAL A 583 -30.17 14.31 -32.57
C VAL A 583 -30.97 13.01 -32.52
N VAL A 584 -30.55 12.03 -31.71
CA VAL A 584 -31.22 10.72 -31.65
C VAL A 584 -32.40 10.78 -30.68
N GLY A 585 -33.48 11.41 -31.17
CA GLY A 585 -34.88 11.23 -30.78
C GLY A 585 -35.26 11.02 -29.31
N PHE A 586 -35.90 12.02 -28.72
CA PHE A 586 -36.98 11.78 -27.75
C PHE A 586 -38.05 10.86 -28.37
N GLY A 587 -38.53 9.86 -27.62
CA GLY A 587 -39.64 9.00 -28.02
C GLY A 587 -40.22 8.21 -26.84
N ARG A 588 -41.54 8.09 -26.66
CA ARG A 588 -42.66 8.55 -27.50
C ARG A 588 -43.85 9.05 -26.66
N ARG A 589 -44.41 10.19 -27.09
CA ARG A 589 -45.81 10.69 -26.93
C ARG A 589 -46.56 10.39 -25.62
N CYS A 590 -47.00 11.46 -24.95
CA CYS A 590 -48.28 11.48 -24.25
C CYS A 590 -49.19 12.61 -24.78
N SER A 591 -50.37 12.79 -24.19
CA SER A 591 -51.54 13.49 -24.77
C SER A 591 -51.60 15.02 -24.52
N ARG A 592 -52.69 15.67 -24.97
CA ARG A 592 -52.94 17.12 -24.85
C ARG A 592 -53.35 17.55 -23.42
N THR A 593 -52.47 17.39 -22.45
CA THR A 593 -52.56 18.03 -21.12
C THR A 593 -51.15 18.42 -20.66
N GLY A 594 -51.01 19.61 -20.09
CA GLY A 594 -49.70 20.28 -19.97
C GLY A 594 -48.88 19.91 -18.73
N THR A 595 -48.01 18.92 -18.85
CA THR A 595 -46.81 18.75 -18.00
C THR A 595 -45.69 18.13 -18.82
N TRP A 596 -44.43 18.55 -18.61
CA TRP A 596 -43.26 18.01 -19.31
C TRP A 596 -42.34 17.29 -18.32
N TRP A 597 -41.88 16.10 -18.71
CA TRP A 597 -40.88 15.29 -18.00
C TRP A 597 -39.65 15.13 -18.88
N CYS A 598 -38.46 14.98 -18.30
CA CYS A 598 -37.21 14.78 -19.04
C CYS A 598 -36.32 13.73 -18.37
N THR A 599 -35.60 12.95 -19.18
CA THR A 599 -34.69 11.90 -18.73
C THR A 599 -33.46 11.88 -19.63
N ALA A 600 -32.30 12.25 -19.07
CA ALA A 600 -30.98 12.36 -19.70
C ALA A 600 -30.84 13.36 -20.88
N LEU A 601 -29.72 14.08 -20.91
CA LEU A 601 -29.32 15.01 -21.97
C LEU A 601 -27.97 14.57 -22.58
N VAL A 602 -27.99 13.84 -23.68
CA VAL A 602 -26.76 13.34 -24.33
C VAL A 602 -26.36 14.23 -25.51
N ILE A 603 -25.29 15.03 -25.35
CA ILE A 603 -24.74 15.90 -26.40
C ILE A 603 -23.46 15.29 -26.99
N GLY A 604 -23.63 14.25 -27.82
CA GLY A 604 -22.51 13.59 -28.51
C GLY A 604 -21.87 14.47 -29.59
N CYS A 605 -20.54 14.64 -29.52
CA CYS A 605 -19.76 15.37 -30.51
C CYS A 605 -19.06 14.41 -31.49
N CYS A 606 -19.31 14.56 -32.81
CA CYS A 606 -18.63 13.79 -33.85
C CYS A 606 -17.62 14.67 -34.62
N GLY A 607 -16.34 14.33 -34.52
CA GLY A 607 -15.28 14.87 -35.39
C GLY A 607 -15.26 14.15 -36.76
N PRO A 608 -14.66 14.76 -37.82
CA PRO A 608 -14.73 14.21 -39.17
C PRO A 608 -13.42 13.51 -39.61
N THR A 609 -13.30 12.20 -39.36
CA THR A 609 -12.68 11.23 -40.31
C THR A 609 -12.92 9.78 -39.85
N THR A 610 -13.20 8.91 -40.82
CA THR A 610 -12.99 7.45 -40.83
C THR A 610 -12.98 6.67 -39.50
N GLY A 611 -14.07 5.92 -39.24
CA GLY A 611 -13.92 4.56 -38.67
C GLY A 611 -13.86 4.39 -37.15
N GLY A 612 -14.78 4.97 -36.39
CA GLY A 612 -14.98 4.58 -34.98
C GLY A 612 -16.14 5.29 -34.30
N ARG A 613 -17.04 4.54 -33.64
CA ARG A 613 -18.05 5.12 -32.74
C ARG A 613 -17.49 5.15 -31.32
N ARG A 614 -16.92 6.28 -30.89
CA ARG A 614 -16.82 6.60 -29.46
C ARG A 614 -18.00 7.49 -29.09
N GLY A 615 -18.87 6.99 -28.21
CA GLY A 615 -19.93 7.81 -27.61
C GLY A 615 -19.38 8.49 -26.36
N VAL A 616 -19.39 9.82 -26.33
CA VAL A 616 -19.13 10.56 -25.10
C VAL A 616 -20.46 10.70 -24.37
N VAL A 617 -20.55 10.08 -23.19
CA VAL A 617 -21.60 10.35 -22.20
C VAL A 617 -21.29 11.70 -21.53
N TRP A 618 -22.33 12.39 -21.05
CA TRP A 618 -22.22 13.62 -20.25
C TRP A 618 -22.55 13.29 -18.79
#